data_AF-K6ZWE4-F1
#
_entry.id   AF-K6ZWE4-F1
#
_cell.length_a   1.000
_cell.length_b   1.000
_cell.length_c   1.000
_cell.angle_alpha   90.00
_cell.angle_beta   90.00
_cell.angle_gamma   90.00
#
_symmetry.space_group_name_H-M   'P 1'
#
loop_
_entity.id
_entity.type
_entity.pdbx_description
1 polymer ?
#
loop_
_entity_poly.entity_id
_entity_poly.type
_entity_poly.pdbx_seq_one_letter_code
_entity_poly.pdbx_strand_id
1 'polypeptide(L)' 'MEEWAQVKKGKHLPYESTEQVFWHVLHQIHYWPQRTLIEDPYLRGELETCLDCLESKGMYPLPLDCIGIRP' A
#
# COMPACT_ATOMS: atom_id res chain seq x y z
N MET A 1 -13.96 18.35 25.25
CA MET A 1 -12.68 17.72 24.84
C MET A 1 -12.89 16.21 24.82
N GLU A 2 -13.71 15.71 23.89
CA GLU A 2 -14.08 14.28 23.82
C GLU A 2 -14.31 13.82 22.36
N GLU A 3 -13.59 14.39 21.39
CA GLU A 3 -13.77 14.09 19.96
C GLU A 3 -12.82 13.00 19.43
N TRP A 4 -12.03 12.38 20.31
CA TRP A 4 -11.08 11.32 19.94
C TRP A 4 -11.59 9.89 20.24
N ALA A 5 -12.78 9.75 20.84
CA ALA A 5 -13.35 8.44 21.17
C ALA A 5 -14.05 7.73 19.99
N GLN A 6 -14.27 8.42 18.86
CA GLN A 6 -15.02 7.89 17.71
C GLN A 6 -14.16 7.20 16.64
N VAL A 7 -12.82 7.22 16.75
CA VAL A 7 -11.93 6.43 15.87
C VAL A 7 -11.79 5.00 16.41
N LYS A 8 -12.92 4.31 16.62
CA LYS A 8 -12.96 2.84 16.76
C LYS A 8 -13.10 2.15 15.38
N LYS A 9 -12.68 2.79 14.30
CA LYS A 9 -12.82 2.30 12.92
C LYS A 9 -11.63 1.48 12.40
N GLY A 10 -10.71 1.01 13.25
CA GLY A 10 -9.42 0.50 12.76
C GLY A 10 -9.08 -0.97 13.00
N LYS A 11 -9.84 -1.73 13.79
CA LYS A 11 -9.40 -3.08 14.23
C LYS A 11 -10.22 -4.26 13.71
N HIS A 12 -11.33 -4.02 13.02
CA HIS A 12 -12.29 -5.07 12.69
C HIS A 12 -12.98 -4.92 11.32
N LEU A 13 -12.51 -3.98 10.49
CA LEU A 13 -12.89 -3.97 9.09
C LEU A 13 -11.96 -4.94 8.36
N PRO A 14 -12.46 -5.74 7.40
CA PRO A 14 -11.57 -6.48 6.51
C PRO A 14 -10.58 -5.46 5.93
N TYR A 15 -9.29 -5.79 5.93
CA TYR A 15 -8.27 -4.94 5.31
C TYR A 15 -8.77 -4.57 3.92
N GLU A 16 -9.07 -3.28 3.71
CA GLU A 16 -9.40 -2.79 2.39
C GLU A 16 -8.20 -3.13 1.51
N SER A 17 -8.44 -3.68 0.34
CA SER A 17 -7.39 -4.11 -0.57
C SER A 17 -6.41 -2.95 -0.87
N THR A 18 -6.94 -1.73 -0.96
CA THR A 18 -6.19 -0.47 -1.01
C THR A 18 -5.23 -0.28 0.16
N GLU A 19 -5.65 -0.59 1.39
CA GLU A 19 -4.79 -0.46 2.58
C GLU A 19 -3.64 -1.47 2.54
N GLN A 20 -3.88 -2.68 2.05
CA GLN A 20 -2.82 -3.68 1.88
C GLN A 20 -1.77 -3.23 0.87
N VAL A 21 -2.20 -2.68 -0.27
CA VAL A 21 -1.27 -2.14 -1.28
C VAL A 21 -0.48 -0.96 -0.73
N PHE A 22 -1.12 -0.08 0.05
CA PHE A 22 -0.45 1.05 0.68
C PHE A 22 0.69 0.58 1.60
N TRP A 23 0.41 -0.38 2.48
CA TRP A 23 1.44 -0.92 3.37
C TRP A 23 2.54 -1.66 2.61
N HIS A 24 2.21 -2.31 1.49
CA HIS A 24 3.19 -2.97 0.63
C HIS A 24 4.15 -1.94 0.04
N VAL A 25 3.64 -0.90 -0.62
CA VAL A 25 4.43 0.17 -1.23
C VAL A 25 5.33 0.85 -0.19
N LEU A 26 4.76 1.18 0.97
CA LEU A 26 5.52 1.80 2.06
C LEU A 26 6.68 0.90 2.49
N HIS A 27 6.41 -0.39 2.70
CA HIS A 27 7.44 -1.36 3.06
C HIS A 27 8.54 -1.45 1.99
N GLN A 28 8.19 -1.54 0.70
CA GLN A 28 9.18 -1.60 -0.39
C GLN A 28 10.08 -0.36 -0.41
N ILE A 29 9.52 0.84 -0.27
CA ILE A 29 10.30 2.09 -0.27
C ILE A 29 11.26 2.16 0.93
N HIS A 30 10.85 1.63 2.09
CA HIS A 30 11.70 1.60 3.29
C HIS A 30 12.76 0.49 3.25
N TYR A 31 12.46 -0.63 2.61
CA TYR A 31 13.33 -1.81 2.55
C TYR A 31 14.43 -1.66 1.49
N TRP A 32 14.08 -1.15 0.30
CA TRP A 32 15.05 -1.03 -0.80
C TRP A 32 15.84 0.28 -0.75
N PRO A 33 17.14 0.23 -1.05
CA PRO A 33 17.92 1.45 -1.21
C PRO A 33 17.48 2.21 -2.48
N GLN A 34 17.54 3.54 -2.43
CA GLN A 34 17.09 4.43 -3.51
C GLN A 34 17.60 4.03 -4.90
N ARG A 35 18.87 3.62 -4.99
CA ARG A 35 19.51 3.12 -6.22
C ARG A 35 18.76 1.92 -6.82
N THR A 36 18.40 0.92 -6.01
CA THR A 36 17.63 -0.25 -6.46
C THR A 36 16.23 0.15 -6.92
N LEU A 37 15.57 1.08 -6.23
CA LEU A 37 14.25 1.58 -6.64
C LEU A 37 14.28 2.28 -8.02
N ILE A 38 15.43 2.83 -8.42
CA ILE A 38 15.58 3.54 -9.70
C ILE A 38 16.11 2.62 -10.80
N GLU A 39 17.08 1.75 -10.47
CA GLU A 39 17.80 0.90 -11.42
C GLU A 39 17.05 -0.39 -11.76
N ASP A 40 16.16 -0.86 -10.89
CA ASP A 40 15.36 -2.06 -11.14
C ASP A 40 14.02 -1.70 -11.82
N PRO A 41 13.88 -1.92 -13.15
CA PRO A 41 12.67 -1.57 -13.88
C PRO A 41 11.48 -2.45 -13.50
N TYR A 42 11.71 -3.67 -13.01
CA TYR A 42 10.63 -4.56 -12.58
C TYR A 42 10.03 -4.07 -11.27
N LEU A 43 10.88 -3.81 -10.27
CA LEU A 43 10.44 -3.26 -8.99
C LEU A 43 9.71 -1.92 -9.18
N ARG A 44 10.25 -1.06 -10.04
CA ARG A 44 9.62 0.22 -10.36
C ARG A 44 8.25 0.04 -11.01
N GLY A 45 8.12 -0.85 -12.00
CA GLY A 45 6.86 -1.13 -12.67
C GLY A 45 5.79 -1.72 -11.73
N GLU A 46 6.19 -2.57 -10.80
CA GLU A 46 5.30 -3.08 -9.75
C GLU A 46 4.82 -1.96 -8.82
N LEU A 47 5.72 -1.07 -8.38
CA LEU A 47 5.36 0.07 -7.53
C LEU A 47 4.45 1.07 -8.25
N GLU A 48 4.72 1.37 -9.52
CA GLU A 48 3.85 2.23 -10.34
C GLU A 48 2.45 1.62 -10.48
N THR A 49 2.35 0.32 -10.75
CA THR A 49 1.06 -0.40 -10.80
C THR A 49 0.32 -0.35 -9.47
N CYS A 50 1.04 -0.51 -8.35
CA CYS A 50 0.48 -0.37 -7.01
C CYS A 50 -0.08 1.04 -6.76
N LEU A 51 0.66 2.08 -7.18
CA LEU A 51 0.24 3.48 -7.05
C LEU A 51 -1.02 3.76 -7.89
N ASP A 52 -1.08 3.24 -9.12
CA ASP A 52 -2.27 3.35 -9.98
C ASP A 52 -3.50 2.68 -9.34
N CYS A 53 -3.32 1.54 -8.66
CA CYS A 53 -4.39 0.89 -7.90
C CYS A 53 -4.90 1.75 -6.73
N LEU A 54 -3.99 2.44 -6.03
CA LEU A 54 -4.31 3.35 -4.94
C LEU A 54 -5.05 4.60 -5.44
N GLU A 55 -4.61 5.17 -6.56
CA GLU A 55 -5.22 6.37 -7.16
C GLU A 55 -6.61 6.08 -7.75
N SER A 56 -6.76 4.92 -8.41
CA SER A 56 -8.01 4.51 -9.05
C SER A 56 -9.11 4.03 -8.08
N LYS A 57 -8.88 4.13 -6.76
CA LYS A 57 -9.80 3.67 -5.70
C LYS A 57 -10.26 2.22 -5.89
N GLY A 58 -9.38 1.34 -6.36
CA GLY A 58 -9.69 -0.08 -6.54
C GLY A 58 -10.48 -0.42 -7.81
N MET A 59 -10.51 0.46 -8.81
CA MET A 59 -11.02 0.12 -10.16
C MET A 59 -10.04 -0.76 -10.96
N TYR A 60 -8.77 -0.81 -10.54
CA TYR A 60 -7.75 -1.65 -11.15
C TYR A 60 -7.59 -2.98 -10.38
N PRO A 61 -7.40 -4.12 -11.06
CA PRO A 61 -7.10 -5.38 -10.39
C PRO A 61 -5.83 -5.21 -9.56
N LEU A 62 -5.88 -5.62 -8.28
CA LEU A 62 -4.68 -5.64 -7.47
C LEU A 62 -3.64 -6.57 -8.11
N PRO A 63 -2.38 -6.14 -8.22
CA PRO A 63 -1.31 -7.04 -8.58
C PRO A 63 -1.27 -8.19 -7.58
N LEU A 64 -1.25 -9.44 -8.08
CA LEU A 64 -1.03 -10.61 -7.24
C LEU A 64 0.29 -10.37 -6.49
N ASP A 65 0.28 -10.58 -5.17
CA ASP A 65 1.42 -10.47 -4.26
C ASP A 65 1.77 -9.08 -3.70
N CYS A 66 1.03 -8.02 -4.03
CA CYS A 66 1.20 -6.69 -3.43
C CYS A 66 0.43 -6.51 -2.11
N ILE A 67 0.67 -7.42 -1.16
CA ILE A 67 -0.03 -7.47 0.13
C ILE A 67 0.90 -6.96 1.24
N GLY A 68 0.55 -5.80 1.81
CA GLY A 68 1.22 -5.23 2.97
C GLY A 68 0.42 -5.44 4.24
N ILE A 69 1.14 -5.70 5.33
CA ILE A 69 0.55 -5.87 6.66
C ILE A 69 0.93 -4.66 7.49
N ARG A 70 -0.08 -4.00 8.07
CA ARG A 70 0.11 -2.93 9.03
C ARG A 70 0.88 -3.46 10.27
N PRO A 71 2.00 -2.84 10.67
CA PRO A 71 2.71 -3.19 11.90
C PRO A 71 1.92 -2.82 13.17
#